data_AF-A0A158PAF1-F1
#
_entry.id   AF-A0A158PAF1-F1
#
_cell.length_a   1.000
_cell.length_b   1.000
_cell.length_c   1.000
_cell.angle_alpha   90.00
_cell.angle_beta   90.00
_cell.angle_gamma   90.00
#
_symmetry.space_group_name_H-M   'P 1'
#
loop_
_entity.id
_entity.type
_entity.pdbx_description
1 polymer ?
#
loop_
_entity_poly.entity_id
_entity_poly.type
_entity_poly.pdbx_seq_one_letter_code
_entity_poly.pdbx_strand_id
1 'polypeptide(L)'
;MFLPYLKIEITTCFKRIKHLNVFMVATRRAQQLIIGCASLADVRIRELEDTDPASRMALENALRLVDDKQARINELQDELSRLRISRTNQPRDFTDKTITSHEMITLRMKMERSEVELSERKAELAQCQARMRTAEEQAADLRQHVQLLKQQITNREQQHTLMQGDIDALRQKLEGKNQQMEQRDRRIERLESELVNIKGEMGEKNEQLQQSDHRISQMIGRIDGLETSLRDKEAELDSAKIRLLSHPDVMKEKELKDKIELITLEKKRLEEHIDQLRRNSETERMEQQETYQAELRQLRSNVENLQKELADRDVLLESQNEKIGDMDRELASSQQRLQAVMIDKGPEELRREVESARGEVETLLKMVRQLEKENAQLSSQCKQLKSAVDRDDADVTSSGTLTKLLSFNEHRIEELEEALRESVSITAEREVHLSQQKHLLHQVNQQLHDARRENAELRKRVAEGGSSDREQLIRAFEAERRQHIEQLLQLKQEALLAAIAEKDTHLALLEKSRAPREEIDTHKERNGIVLSPTNDSTLAAHNWVWVVVPHAYVVRNIRKLGDVRMEMTAI
;
A
#
# COMPACT_ATOMS: atom_id res chain seq x y z
N MET A 1 -28.21 -89.00 77.80
CA MET A 1 -26.85 -89.48 78.08
C MET A 1 -25.74 -88.59 77.49
N PHE A 2 -25.94 -87.27 77.34
CA PHE A 2 -24.95 -86.37 76.70
C PHE A 2 -24.05 -85.58 77.69
N LEU A 3 -24.16 -85.82 79.00
CA LEU A 3 -23.35 -85.13 80.03
C LEU A 3 -21.93 -85.68 80.30
N PRO A 4 -21.55 -86.95 80.02
CA PRO A 4 -20.20 -87.42 80.33
C PRO A 4 -19.13 -87.03 79.30
N TYR A 5 -19.49 -86.81 78.03
CA TYR A 5 -18.51 -86.47 76.98
C TYR A 5 -18.00 -85.01 77.06
N LEU A 6 -18.86 -84.05 77.39
CA LEU A 6 -18.47 -82.63 77.51
C LEU A 6 -17.53 -82.37 78.71
N LYS A 7 -17.62 -83.19 79.76
CA LYS A 7 -16.78 -83.08 80.97
C LYS A 7 -15.34 -83.53 80.71
N ILE A 8 -15.12 -84.46 79.77
CA ILE A 8 -13.78 -84.98 79.44
C ILE A 8 -13.00 -83.98 78.59
N GLU A 9 -13.65 -83.33 77.61
CA GLU A 9 -12.96 -82.33 76.76
C GLU A 9 -12.56 -81.06 77.51
N ILE A 10 -13.41 -80.53 78.40
CA ILE A 10 -13.08 -79.34 79.21
C ILE A 10 -11.91 -79.63 80.16
N THR A 11 -11.88 -80.82 80.79
CA THR A 11 -10.79 -81.20 81.71
C THR A 11 -9.45 -81.39 80.97
N THR A 12 -9.51 -81.86 79.72
CA THR A 12 -8.32 -82.07 78.88
C THR A 12 -7.76 -80.73 78.37
N CYS A 13 -8.63 -79.78 77.99
CA CYS A 13 -8.23 -78.40 77.66
C CYS A 13 -7.62 -77.66 78.85
N PHE A 14 -8.18 -77.80 80.06
CA PHE A 14 -7.64 -77.13 81.25
C PHE A 14 -6.25 -77.67 81.66
N LYS A 15 -6.00 -78.97 81.46
CA LYS A 15 -4.65 -79.56 81.66
C LYS A 15 -3.65 -79.02 80.63
N ARG A 16 -4.04 -78.86 79.36
CA ARG A 16 -3.18 -78.30 78.31
C ARG A 16 -2.82 -76.83 78.56
N ILE A 17 -3.77 -76.02 79.03
CA ILE A 17 -3.52 -74.61 79.38
C ILE A 17 -2.60 -74.48 80.61
N LYS A 18 -2.76 -75.33 81.63
CA LYS A 18 -1.84 -75.34 82.79
C LYS A 18 -0.41 -75.73 82.39
N HIS A 19 -0.24 -76.72 81.51
CA HIS A 19 1.09 -77.10 81.00
C HIS A 19 1.75 -75.97 80.19
N LEU A 20 0.98 -75.23 79.38
CA LEU A 20 1.51 -74.10 78.60
C LEU A 20 1.98 -72.95 79.51
N ASN A 21 1.24 -72.65 80.58
CA ASN A 21 1.61 -71.60 81.52
C ASN A 21 2.86 -71.95 82.34
N VAL A 22 3.01 -73.22 82.76
CA VAL A 22 4.24 -73.69 83.44
C VAL A 22 5.45 -73.62 82.51
N PHE A 23 5.28 -73.99 81.24
CA PHE A 23 6.36 -73.89 80.25
C PHE A 23 6.79 -72.44 80.06
N MET A 24 5.85 -71.52 79.88
CA MET A 24 6.14 -70.10 79.63
C MET A 24 6.83 -69.41 80.83
N VAL A 25 6.45 -69.76 82.07
CA VAL A 25 7.12 -69.28 83.29
C VAL A 25 8.54 -69.86 83.44
N ALA A 26 8.75 -71.13 83.08
CA ALA A 26 10.06 -71.76 83.10
C ALA A 26 11.02 -71.11 82.08
N THR A 27 10.54 -70.80 80.86
CA THR A 27 11.36 -70.14 79.82
C THR A 27 11.78 -68.73 80.23
N ARG A 28 10.88 -67.96 80.86
CA ARG A 28 11.21 -66.62 81.37
C ARG A 28 12.25 -66.66 82.50
N ARG A 29 12.14 -67.62 83.41
CA ARG A 29 13.09 -67.79 84.52
C ARG A 29 14.46 -68.28 84.04
N ALA A 30 14.50 -69.13 83.01
CA ALA A 30 15.74 -69.55 82.35
C ALA A 30 16.45 -68.37 81.65
N GLN A 31 15.71 -67.50 80.95
CA GLN A 31 16.28 -66.29 80.34
C GLN A 31 16.86 -65.32 81.39
N GLN A 32 16.20 -65.15 82.54
CA GLN A 32 16.74 -64.32 83.63
C GLN A 32 17.98 -64.91 84.30
N LEU A 33 18.08 -66.24 84.44
CA LEU A 33 19.28 -66.91 84.95
C LEU A 33 20.47 -66.76 84.00
N ILE A 34 20.26 -66.87 82.69
CA ILE A 34 21.32 -66.71 81.68
C ILE A 34 21.88 -65.29 81.70
N ILE A 35 21.01 -64.28 81.80
CA ILE A 35 21.44 -62.87 81.90
C ILE A 35 22.21 -62.61 83.21
N GLY A 36 21.80 -63.22 84.32
CA GLY A 36 22.52 -63.14 85.59
C GLY A 36 23.87 -63.86 85.62
N CYS A 37 24.03 -64.96 84.88
CA CYS A 37 25.30 -65.66 84.77
C CYS A 37 26.31 -64.90 83.88
N ALA A 38 25.84 -64.21 82.83
CA ALA A 38 26.70 -63.39 81.98
C ALA A 38 27.33 -62.21 82.74
N SER A 39 26.56 -61.55 83.64
CA SER A 39 27.09 -60.44 84.43
C SER A 39 28.07 -60.86 85.52
N LEU A 40 27.96 -62.07 86.09
CA LEU A 40 28.93 -62.60 87.03
C LEU A 40 30.27 -62.99 86.39
N ALA A 41 30.25 -63.43 85.13
CA ALA A 41 31.46 -63.74 84.38
C ALA A 41 32.29 -62.48 84.08
N ASP A 42 31.62 -61.37 83.70
CA ASP A 42 32.28 -60.10 83.41
C ASP A 42 32.95 -59.46 84.65
N VAL A 43 32.37 -59.61 85.83
CA VAL A 43 32.98 -59.10 87.09
C VAL A 43 34.26 -59.88 87.41
N ARG A 44 34.26 -61.19 87.19
CA ARG A 44 35.40 -62.07 87.51
C ARG A 44 36.56 -61.92 86.53
N ILE A 45 36.27 -61.51 85.28
CA ILE A 45 37.29 -61.18 84.27
C ILE A 45 37.98 -59.85 84.63
N ARG A 46 37.23 -58.84 85.11
CA ARG A 46 37.81 -57.57 85.55
C ARG A 46 38.68 -57.71 86.81
N GLU A 47 38.35 -58.61 87.73
CA GLU A 47 39.20 -58.90 88.91
C GLU A 47 40.55 -59.58 88.55
N LEU A 48 40.67 -60.20 87.38
CA LEU A 48 41.92 -60.83 86.91
C LEU A 48 42.83 -59.85 86.15
N GLU A 49 42.27 -58.78 85.57
CA GLU A 49 43.03 -57.76 84.85
C GLU A 49 43.72 -56.74 85.77
N ASP A 50 43.33 -56.66 87.05
CA ASP A 50 43.86 -55.72 88.05
C ASP A 50 45.02 -56.31 88.89
N THR A 51 45.65 -57.39 88.42
CA THR A 51 46.76 -58.05 89.12
C THR A 51 48.13 -57.51 88.71
N ASP A 52 48.98 -57.21 89.70
CA ASP A 52 50.33 -56.65 89.50
C ASP A 52 51.13 -57.40 88.41
N PRO A 53 51.90 -56.68 87.56
CA PRO A 53 52.59 -57.28 86.40
C PRO A 53 53.57 -58.42 86.77
N ALA A 54 54.11 -58.43 87.99
CA ALA A 54 54.95 -59.53 88.48
C ALA A 54 54.16 -60.85 88.68
N SER A 55 52.92 -60.75 89.17
CA SER A 55 52.03 -61.90 89.38
C SER A 55 51.55 -62.49 88.05
N ARG A 56 51.32 -61.63 87.06
CA ARG A 56 50.98 -62.04 85.69
C ARG A 56 52.13 -62.81 85.04
N MET A 57 53.36 -62.34 85.18
CA MET A 57 54.56 -63.03 84.65
C MET A 57 54.82 -64.38 85.36
N ALA A 58 54.54 -64.48 86.66
CA ALA A 58 54.63 -65.74 87.40
C ALA A 58 53.59 -66.77 86.92
N LEU A 59 52.36 -66.33 86.67
CA LEU A 59 51.30 -67.17 86.14
C LEU A 59 51.62 -67.64 84.70
N GLU A 60 52.13 -66.73 83.87
CA GLU A 60 52.51 -67.03 82.49
C GLU A 60 53.67 -68.05 82.43
N ASN A 61 54.67 -67.94 83.31
CA ASN A 61 55.72 -68.95 83.46
C ASN A 61 55.19 -70.30 83.96
N ALA A 62 54.23 -70.30 84.89
CA ALA A 62 53.60 -71.53 85.38
C ALA A 62 52.78 -72.22 84.28
N LEU A 63 52.05 -71.45 83.47
CA LEU A 63 51.32 -71.96 82.31
C LEU A 63 52.26 -72.54 81.27
N ARG A 64 53.38 -71.86 80.96
CA ARG A 64 54.39 -72.39 80.03
C ARG A 64 54.97 -73.72 80.52
N LEU A 65 55.23 -73.86 81.82
CA LEU A 65 55.70 -75.12 82.39
C LEU A 65 54.65 -76.23 82.32
N VAL A 66 53.36 -75.89 82.44
CA VAL A 66 52.26 -76.84 82.26
C VAL A 66 52.17 -77.28 80.80
N ASP A 67 52.30 -76.36 79.85
CA ASP A 67 52.29 -76.66 78.42
C ASP A 67 53.48 -77.55 78.02
N ASP A 68 54.69 -77.26 78.53
CA ASP A 68 55.88 -78.09 78.31
C ASP A 68 55.68 -79.52 78.86
N LYS A 69 55.07 -79.65 80.04
CA LYS A 69 54.73 -80.96 80.62
C LYS A 69 53.64 -81.67 79.83
N GLN A 70 52.65 -80.94 79.31
CA GLN A 70 51.57 -81.51 78.51
C GLN A 70 52.08 -82.01 77.15
N ALA A 71 53.00 -81.27 76.51
CA ALA A 71 53.69 -81.73 75.32
C ALA A 71 54.47 -83.03 75.59
N ARG A 72 55.20 -83.10 76.72
CA ARG A 72 55.93 -84.31 77.11
C ARG A 72 55.01 -85.51 77.38
N ILE A 73 53.83 -85.29 77.95
CA ILE A 73 52.83 -86.35 78.13
C ILE A 73 52.35 -86.88 76.79
N ASN A 74 52.08 -86.00 75.81
CA ASN A 74 51.64 -86.42 74.48
C ASN A 74 52.73 -87.22 73.75
N GLU A 75 54.00 -86.80 73.84
CA GLU A 75 55.13 -87.57 73.29
C GLU A 75 55.21 -88.98 73.91
N LEU A 76 55.11 -89.08 75.23
CA LEU A 76 55.15 -90.38 75.93
C LEU A 76 53.92 -91.25 75.59
N GLN A 77 52.77 -90.65 75.32
CA GLN A 77 51.57 -91.36 74.85
C GLN A 77 51.74 -91.89 73.42
N ASP A 78 52.33 -91.11 72.52
CA ASP A 78 52.66 -91.55 71.16
C ASP A 78 53.72 -92.67 71.17
N GLU A 79 54.72 -92.59 72.04
CA GLU A 79 55.72 -93.64 72.19
C GLU A 79 55.13 -94.93 72.77
N LEU A 80 54.24 -94.83 73.77
CA LEU A 80 53.48 -95.97 74.31
C LEU A 80 52.56 -96.61 73.26
N SER A 81 51.92 -95.83 72.39
CA SER A 81 51.05 -96.37 71.34
C SER A 81 51.86 -97.08 70.26
N ARG A 82 53.01 -96.53 69.86
CA ARG A 82 53.96 -97.22 68.95
C ARG A 82 54.51 -98.52 69.56
N LEU A 83 54.92 -98.50 70.83
CA LEU A 83 55.40 -99.71 71.52
C LEU A 83 54.29 -100.76 71.70
N ARG A 84 53.05 -100.35 71.93
CA ARG A 84 51.90 -101.28 71.95
C ARG A 84 51.70 -101.97 70.61
N ILE A 85 51.72 -101.21 69.51
CA ILE A 85 51.61 -101.75 68.15
C ILE A 85 52.79 -102.70 67.84
N SER A 86 54.00 -102.35 68.28
CA SER A 86 55.19 -103.19 68.13
C SER A 86 55.08 -104.49 68.94
N ARG A 87 54.58 -104.43 70.18
CA ARG A 87 54.37 -105.62 71.03
C ARG A 87 53.30 -106.56 70.48
N THR A 88 52.24 -106.05 69.85
CA THR A 88 51.23 -106.88 69.18
C THR A 88 51.76 -107.57 67.91
N ASN A 89 52.76 -106.99 67.25
CA ASN A 89 53.32 -107.47 65.99
C ASN A 89 54.61 -108.31 66.14
N GLN A 90 55.03 -108.64 67.37
CA GLN A 90 56.12 -109.61 67.55
C GLN A 90 55.67 -110.98 67.02
N PRO A 91 56.40 -111.57 66.05
CA PRO A 91 56.15 -112.96 65.63
C PRO A 91 56.31 -113.85 66.87
N ARG A 92 55.23 -114.51 67.28
CA ARG A 92 55.32 -115.52 68.35
C ARG A 92 56.11 -116.69 67.78
N ASP A 93 57.29 -116.94 68.34
CA ASP A 93 58.15 -118.03 67.90
C ASP A 93 57.55 -119.36 68.36
N PHE A 94 56.96 -120.11 67.42
CA PHE A 94 56.35 -121.43 67.67
C PHE A 94 57.27 -122.58 67.24
N THR A 95 58.57 -122.32 66.98
CA THR A 95 59.54 -123.30 66.45
C THR A 95 59.75 -124.53 67.33
N ASP A 96 59.41 -124.46 68.62
CA ASP A 96 59.59 -125.57 69.58
C ASP A 96 58.37 -126.50 69.68
N LYS A 97 57.32 -126.26 68.89
CA LYS A 97 56.19 -127.19 68.79
C LYS A 97 56.30 -127.98 67.49
N THR A 98 56.60 -129.28 67.61
CA THR A 98 56.34 -130.25 66.54
C THR A 98 54.84 -130.29 66.28
N ILE A 99 54.42 -129.57 65.24
CA ILE A 99 53.03 -129.53 64.79
C ILE A 99 52.65 -130.94 64.36
N THR A 100 51.67 -131.52 65.04
CA THR A 100 51.14 -132.84 64.69
C THR A 100 50.50 -132.78 63.30
N SER A 101 50.49 -133.90 62.56
CA SER A 101 49.88 -133.95 61.22
C SER A 101 48.43 -133.44 61.20
N HIS A 102 47.68 -133.65 62.29
CA HIS A 102 46.32 -133.15 62.43
C HIS A 102 46.28 -131.61 62.49
N GLU A 103 47.18 -130.97 63.26
CA GLU A 103 47.28 -129.52 63.35
C GLU A 103 47.68 -128.91 61.99
N MET A 104 48.60 -129.54 61.24
CA MET A 104 48.96 -129.11 59.88
C MET A 104 47.78 -129.17 58.89
N ILE A 105 47.01 -130.25 58.89
CA ILE A 105 45.81 -130.38 58.06
C ILE A 105 44.79 -129.29 58.43
N THR A 106 44.61 -129.03 59.73
CA THR A 106 43.69 -128.00 60.23
C THR A 106 44.12 -126.60 59.82
N LEU A 107 45.42 -126.29 59.90
CA LEU A 107 45.97 -125.01 59.46
C LEU A 107 45.83 -124.83 57.94
N ARG A 108 46.06 -125.88 57.15
CA ARG A 108 45.83 -125.86 55.70
C ARG A 108 44.37 -125.59 55.37
N MET A 109 43.43 -126.30 55.99
CA MET A 109 41.99 -126.05 55.79
C MET A 109 41.58 -124.63 56.19
N LYS A 110 42.16 -124.07 57.28
CA LYS A 110 41.91 -122.67 57.67
C LYS A 110 42.49 -121.68 56.65
N MET A 111 43.67 -121.97 56.10
CA MET A 111 44.31 -121.15 55.07
C MET A 111 43.50 -121.15 53.77
N GLU A 112 43.11 -122.32 53.27
CA GLU A 112 42.26 -122.46 52.08
C GLU A 112 40.93 -121.73 52.28
N ARG A 113 40.29 -121.85 53.46
CA ARG A 113 39.10 -121.04 53.81
C ARG A 113 39.38 -119.54 53.74
N SER A 114 40.50 -119.07 54.30
CA SER A 114 40.86 -117.65 54.28
C SER A 114 41.20 -117.14 52.88
N GLU A 115 41.74 -117.97 51.99
CA GLU A 115 42.00 -117.62 50.59
C GLU A 115 40.69 -117.49 49.81
N VAL A 116 39.76 -118.42 50.02
CA VAL A 116 38.41 -118.35 49.46
C VAL A 116 37.71 -117.08 49.95
N GLU A 117 37.69 -116.84 51.26
CA GLU A 117 37.14 -115.61 51.85
C GLU A 117 37.80 -114.35 51.27
N LEU A 118 39.13 -114.32 51.13
CA LEU A 118 39.84 -113.19 50.53
C LEU A 118 39.45 -112.99 49.05
N SER A 119 39.27 -114.08 48.30
CA SER A 119 38.83 -114.01 46.90
C SER A 119 37.41 -113.47 46.78
N GLU A 120 36.50 -113.90 47.67
CA GLU A 120 35.13 -113.38 47.77
C GLU A 120 35.15 -111.90 48.14
N ARG A 121 35.93 -111.50 49.15
CA ARG A 121 36.09 -110.09 49.54
C ARG A 121 36.67 -109.22 48.41
N LYS A 122 37.61 -109.75 47.62
CA LYS A 122 38.14 -109.04 46.43
C LYS A 122 37.07 -108.87 45.36
N ALA A 123 36.25 -109.88 45.11
CA ALA A 123 35.14 -109.82 44.17
C ALA A 123 34.05 -108.82 44.65
N GLU A 124 33.69 -108.86 45.93
CA GLU A 124 32.78 -107.89 46.56
C GLU A 124 33.31 -106.46 46.44
N LEU A 125 34.61 -106.23 46.72
CA LEU A 125 35.25 -104.93 46.59
C LEU A 125 35.21 -104.43 45.14
N ALA A 126 35.54 -105.27 44.17
CA ALA A 126 35.48 -104.93 42.75
C ALA A 126 34.05 -104.58 42.31
N GLN A 127 33.04 -105.33 42.80
CA GLN A 127 31.63 -105.03 42.54
C GLN A 127 31.22 -103.69 43.16
N CYS A 128 31.63 -103.42 44.40
CA CYS A 128 31.39 -102.13 45.07
C CYS A 128 32.06 -100.97 44.31
N GLN A 129 33.29 -101.15 43.84
CA GLN A 129 33.99 -100.14 43.02
C GLN A 129 33.27 -99.87 41.69
N ALA A 130 32.77 -100.91 41.02
CA ALA A 130 31.99 -100.74 39.79
C ALA A 130 30.70 -99.95 40.05
N ARG A 131 29.96 -100.28 41.12
CA ARG A 131 28.77 -99.52 41.54
C ARG A 131 29.10 -98.07 41.86
N MET A 132 30.21 -97.82 42.53
CA MET A 132 30.67 -96.47 42.85
C MET A 132 30.95 -95.67 41.57
N ARG A 133 31.68 -96.23 40.60
CA ARG A 133 31.94 -95.57 39.30
C ARG A 133 30.65 -95.25 38.56
N THR A 134 29.70 -96.18 38.50
CA THR A 134 28.40 -95.91 37.85
C THR A 134 27.61 -94.80 38.56
N ALA A 135 27.69 -94.72 39.89
CA ALA A 135 27.07 -93.64 40.65
C ALA A 135 27.77 -92.29 40.46
N GLU A 136 29.11 -92.29 40.30
CA GLU A 136 29.89 -91.10 39.97
C GLU A 136 29.55 -90.55 38.59
N GLU A 137 29.41 -91.42 37.59
CA GLU A 137 28.97 -91.06 36.23
C GLU A 137 27.55 -90.48 36.26
N GLN A 138 26.60 -91.16 36.92
CA GLN A 138 25.23 -90.64 37.09
C GLN A 138 25.20 -89.29 37.81
N ALA A 139 26.05 -89.10 38.83
CA ALA A 139 26.16 -87.82 39.53
C ALA A 139 26.75 -86.73 38.61
N ALA A 140 27.67 -87.06 37.72
CA ALA A 140 28.21 -86.13 36.73
C ALA A 140 27.15 -85.69 35.71
N ASP A 141 26.35 -86.64 35.18
CA ASP A 141 25.25 -86.34 34.27
C ASP A 141 24.18 -85.45 34.91
N LEU A 142 23.80 -85.75 36.15
CA LEU A 142 22.86 -84.93 36.92
C LEU A 142 23.41 -83.50 37.16
N ARG A 143 24.71 -83.34 37.41
CA ARG A 143 25.33 -82.01 37.54
C ARG A 143 25.26 -81.22 36.24
N GLN A 144 25.55 -81.85 35.10
CA GLN A 144 25.42 -81.22 33.79
C GLN A 144 23.98 -80.82 33.51
N HIS A 145 23.02 -81.69 33.83
CA HIS A 145 21.60 -81.37 33.67
C HIS A 145 21.19 -80.16 34.53
N VAL A 146 21.62 -80.11 35.80
CA VAL A 146 21.38 -78.96 36.68
C VAL A 146 22.00 -77.68 36.11
N GLN A 147 23.19 -77.75 35.52
CA GLN A 147 23.83 -76.60 34.90
C GLN A 147 23.05 -76.08 33.69
N LEU A 148 22.55 -76.98 32.83
CA LEU A 148 21.71 -76.61 31.69
C LEU A 148 20.38 -75.98 32.15
N LEU A 149 19.75 -76.51 33.19
CA LEU A 149 18.54 -75.92 33.77
C LEU A 149 18.81 -74.52 34.33
N LYS A 150 19.94 -74.31 35.01
CA LYS A 150 20.34 -72.98 35.48
C LYS A 150 20.49 -71.99 34.32
N GLN A 151 21.17 -72.38 33.24
CA GLN A 151 21.32 -71.53 32.05
C GLN A 151 19.96 -71.23 31.39
N GLN A 152 19.05 -72.20 31.35
CA GLN A 152 17.69 -71.97 30.85
C GLN A 152 16.89 -71.01 31.74
N ILE A 153 17.04 -71.10 33.05
CA ILE A 153 16.40 -70.17 34.00
C ILE A 153 16.95 -68.76 33.78
N THR A 154 18.27 -68.57 33.72
CA THR A 154 18.86 -67.25 33.49
C THR A 154 18.45 -66.64 32.15
N ASN A 155 18.34 -67.45 31.09
CA ASN A 155 17.85 -66.98 29.79
C ASN A 155 16.39 -66.54 29.85
N ARG A 156 15.53 -67.29 30.56
CA ARG A 156 14.11 -66.92 30.76
C ARG A 156 13.98 -65.67 31.62
N GLU A 157 14.81 -65.49 32.64
CA GLU A 157 14.84 -64.28 33.47
C GLU A 157 15.22 -63.05 32.63
N GLN A 158 16.26 -63.14 31.79
CA GLN A 158 16.64 -62.07 30.88
C GLN A 158 15.52 -61.72 29.88
N GLN A 159 14.85 -62.72 29.32
CA GLN A 159 13.69 -62.51 28.44
C GLN A 159 12.54 -61.80 29.17
N HIS A 160 12.26 -62.20 30.41
CA HIS A 160 11.25 -61.54 31.24
C HIS A 160 11.62 -60.07 31.51
N THR A 161 12.88 -59.77 31.83
CA THR A 161 13.36 -58.40 32.04
C THR A 161 13.20 -57.53 30.79
N LEU A 162 13.52 -58.06 29.60
CA LEU A 162 13.33 -57.35 28.34
C LEU A 162 11.85 -57.06 28.07
N MET A 163 10.98 -58.08 28.16
CA MET A 163 9.53 -57.90 27.96
C MET A 163 8.94 -56.94 29.00
N GLN A 164 9.42 -56.95 30.24
CA GLN A 164 9.00 -56.01 31.27
C GLN A 164 9.36 -54.57 30.88
N GLY A 165 10.57 -54.35 30.34
CA GLY A 165 10.98 -53.05 29.79
C GLY A 165 10.09 -52.59 28.63
N ASP A 166 9.74 -53.49 27.70
CA ASP A 166 8.84 -53.18 26.59
C ASP A 166 7.42 -52.80 27.10
N ILE A 167 6.90 -53.52 28.10
CA ILE A 167 5.62 -53.22 28.74
C ILE A 167 5.66 -51.82 29.38
N ASP A 168 6.72 -51.48 30.10
CA ASP A 168 6.83 -50.20 30.79
C ASP A 168 7.00 -49.04 29.79
N ALA A 169 7.72 -49.25 28.68
CA ALA A 169 7.81 -48.28 27.59
C ALA A 169 6.43 -48.06 26.90
N LEU A 170 5.67 -49.13 26.67
CA LEU A 170 4.32 -49.04 26.13
C LEU A 170 3.36 -48.33 27.09
N ARG A 171 3.46 -48.60 28.40
CA ARG A 171 2.70 -47.89 29.43
C ARG A 171 3.01 -46.40 29.44
N GLN A 172 4.29 -46.01 29.37
CA GLN A 172 4.67 -44.59 29.31
C GLN A 172 4.15 -43.92 28.04
N LYS A 173 4.18 -44.62 26.90
CA LYS A 173 3.62 -44.10 25.63
C LYS A 173 2.10 -43.94 25.70
N LEU A 174 1.40 -44.89 26.32
CA LEU A 174 -0.04 -44.82 26.54
C LEU A 174 -0.39 -43.62 27.44
N GLU A 175 0.35 -43.44 28.54
CA GLU A 175 0.18 -42.30 29.44
C GLU A 175 0.41 -40.97 28.73
N GLY A 176 1.46 -40.86 27.92
CA GLY A 176 1.69 -39.66 27.09
C GLY A 176 0.59 -39.41 26.07
N LYS A 177 -0.05 -40.47 25.53
CA LYS A 177 -1.20 -40.32 24.64
C LYS A 177 -2.46 -39.89 25.40
N ASN A 178 -2.70 -40.40 26.61
CA ASN A 178 -3.79 -39.97 27.47
C ASN A 178 -3.68 -38.47 27.80
N GLN A 179 -2.50 -38.01 28.20
CA GLN A 179 -2.26 -36.59 28.47
C GLN A 179 -2.49 -35.71 27.22
N GLN A 180 -2.11 -36.17 26.03
CA GLN A 180 -2.40 -35.48 24.77
C GLN A 180 -3.91 -35.42 24.48
N MET A 181 -4.66 -36.48 24.79
CA MET A 181 -6.12 -36.49 24.64
C MET A 181 -6.76 -35.49 25.59
N GLU A 182 -6.40 -35.49 26.88
CA GLU A 182 -6.92 -34.53 27.86
C GLU A 182 -6.62 -33.06 27.50
N GLN A 183 -5.47 -32.79 26.88
CA GLN A 183 -5.15 -31.45 26.40
C GLN A 183 -6.03 -31.04 25.20
N ARG A 184 -6.37 -31.99 24.32
CA ARG A 184 -7.27 -31.76 23.20
C ARG A 184 -8.70 -31.56 23.69
N ASP A 185 -9.18 -32.35 24.65
CA ASP A 185 -10.51 -32.21 25.23
C ASP A 185 -10.67 -30.82 25.86
N ARG A 186 -9.70 -30.38 26.67
CA ARG A 186 -9.66 -29.01 27.22
C ARG A 186 -9.64 -27.91 26.15
N ARG A 187 -9.06 -28.18 24.98
CA ARG A 187 -9.09 -27.22 23.86
C ARG A 187 -10.46 -27.20 23.19
N ILE A 188 -11.10 -28.35 23.03
CA ILE A 188 -12.44 -28.48 22.49
C ILE A 188 -13.43 -27.71 23.38
N GLU A 189 -13.41 -27.95 24.69
CA GLU A 189 -14.26 -27.24 25.66
C GLU A 189 -14.14 -25.71 25.56
N ARG A 190 -12.92 -25.19 25.41
CA ARG A 190 -12.69 -23.75 25.21
C ARG A 190 -13.31 -23.24 23.91
N LEU A 191 -13.08 -23.95 22.80
CA LEU A 191 -13.63 -23.58 21.50
C LEU A 191 -15.17 -23.67 21.47
N GLU A 192 -15.75 -24.64 22.16
CA GLU A 192 -17.20 -24.77 22.33
C GLU A 192 -17.78 -23.59 23.12
N SER A 193 -17.11 -23.18 24.20
CA SER A 193 -17.51 -21.98 24.96
C SER A 193 -17.41 -20.70 24.12
N GLU A 194 -16.33 -20.52 23.35
CA GLU A 194 -16.17 -19.39 22.44
C GLU A 194 -17.26 -19.38 21.36
N LEU A 195 -17.60 -20.55 20.80
CA LEU A 195 -18.67 -20.70 19.82
C LEU A 195 -20.04 -20.32 20.40
N VAL A 196 -20.33 -20.71 21.63
CA VAL A 196 -21.56 -20.31 22.33
C VAL A 196 -21.60 -18.80 22.55
N ASN A 197 -20.49 -18.20 22.97
CA ASN A 197 -20.40 -16.75 23.17
C ASN A 197 -20.64 -15.99 21.85
N ILE A 198 -19.98 -16.38 20.77
CA ILE A 198 -20.15 -15.77 19.45
C ILE A 198 -21.59 -15.93 18.95
N LYS A 199 -22.23 -17.09 19.18
CA LYS A 199 -23.65 -17.25 18.85
C LYS A 199 -24.55 -16.30 19.63
N GLY A 200 -24.25 -16.05 20.90
CA GLY A 200 -24.94 -15.06 21.72
C GLY A 200 -24.79 -13.65 21.15
N GLU A 201 -23.55 -13.23 20.87
CA GLU A 201 -23.24 -11.92 20.27
C GLU A 201 -23.93 -11.73 18.91
N MET A 202 -23.95 -12.78 18.07
CA MET A 202 -24.68 -12.78 16.81
C MET A 202 -26.18 -12.57 17.00
N GLY A 203 -26.77 -13.21 18.03
CA GLY A 203 -28.17 -13.00 18.41
C GLY A 203 -28.46 -11.54 18.77
N GLU A 204 -27.66 -10.95 19.65
CA GLU A 204 -27.79 -9.54 20.04
C GLU A 204 -27.65 -8.59 18.83
N LYS A 205 -26.70 -8.88 17.93
CA LYS A 205 -26.50 -8.09 16.71
C LYS A 205 -27.65 -8.22 15.73
N ASN A 206 -28.33 -9.36 15.69
CA ASN A 206 -29.52 -9.56 14.87
C ASN A 206 -30.73 -8.81 15.45
N GLU A 207 -30.93 -8.81 16.76
CA GLU A 207 -31.96 -8.00 17.42
C GLU A 207 -31.73 -6.50 17.20
N GLN A 208 -30.46 -6.04 17.25
CA GLN A 208 -30.11 -4.65 16.93
C GLN A 208 -30.43 -4.27 15.48
N LEU A 209 -30.25 -5.19 14.53
CA LEU A 209 -30.67 -4.97 13.14
C LEU A 209 -32.19 -4.85 13.04
N GLN A 210 -32.94 -5.79 13.60
CA GLN A 210 -34.40 -5.77 13.55
C GLN A 210 -34.98 -4.48 14.14
N GLN A 211 -34.42 -3.99 15.25
CA GLN A 211 -34.80 -2.70 15.82
C GLN A 211 -34.48 -1.53 14.88
N SER A 212 -33.34 -1.58 14.17
CA SER A 212 -32.95 -0.56 13.21
C SER A 212 -33.85 -0.57 11.98
N ASP A 213 -34.20 -1.74 11.45
CA ASP A 213 -35.14 -1.90 10.34
C ASP A 213 -36.54 -1.39 10.69
N HIS A 214 -36.99 -1.64 11.93
CA HIS A 214 -38.24 -1.09 12.41
C HIS A 214 -38.20 0.45 12.45
N ARG A 215 -37.10 1.05 12.94
CA ARG A 215 -36.93 2.51 12.93
C ARG A 215 -36.86 3.09 11.52
N ILE A 216 -36.16 2.42 10.60
CA ILE A 216 -36.11 2.82 9.18
C ILE A 216 -37.53 2.81 8.59
N SER A 217 -38.30 1.74 8.83
CA SER A 217 -39.68 1.63 8.38
C SER A 217 -40.57 2.76 8.93
N GLN A 218 -40.40 3.13 10.20
CA GLN A 218 -41.10 4.27 10.80
C GLN A 218 -40.70 5.60 10.13
N MET A 219 -39.41 5.80 9.82
CA MET A 219 -38.95 7.02 9.14
C MET A 219 -39.45 7.09 7.71
N ILE A 220 -39.47 5.98 6.98
CA ILE A 220 -40.06 5.91 5.62
C ILE A 220 -41.53 6.35 5.68
N GLY A 221 -42.33 5.79 6.59
CA GLY A 221 -43.73 6.19 6.74
C GLY A 221 -43.92 7.68 7.08
N ARG A 222 -42.99 8.27 7.85
CA ARG A 222 -43.01 9.73 8.12
C ARG A 222 -42.66 10.55 6.89
N ILE A 223 -41.70 10.10 6.07
CA ILE A 223 -41.35 10.75 4.81
C ILE A 223 -42.55 10.70 3.87
N ASP A 224 -43.18 9.54 3.68
CA ASP A 224 -44.38 9.40 2.83
C ASP A 224 -45.51 10.34 3.29
N GLY A 225 -45.72 10.47 4.60
CA GLY A 225 -46.69 11.41 5.17
C GLY A 225 -46.34 12.88 4.92
N LEU A 226 -45.06 13.26 4.97
CA LEU A 226 -44.63 14.62 4.66
C LEU A 226 -44.69 14.92 3.15
N GLU A 227 -44.36 13.96 2.30
CA GLU A 227 -44.45 14.09 0.85
C GLU A 227 -45.89 14.27 0.38
N THR A 228 -46.83 13.50 0.94
CA THR A 228 -48.27 13.68 0.65
C THR A 228 -48.76 15.06 1.10
N SER A 229 -48.42 15.48 2.33
CA SER A 229 -48.75 16.82 2.81
C SER A 229 -48.15 17.94 1.95
N LEU A 230 -46.95 17.76 1.40
CA LEU A 230 -46.32 18.73 0.51
C LEU A 230 -47.10 18.84 -0.81
N ARG A 231 -47.45 17.71 -1.43
CA ARG A 231 -48.25 17.69 -2.66
C ARG A 231 -49.61 18.35 -2.48
N ASP A 232 -50.26 18.13 -1.34
CA ASP A 232 -51.54 18.79 -1.02
C ASP A 232 -51.37 20.32 -0.92
N LYS A 233 -50.27 20.78 -0.30
CA LYS A 233 -49.97 22.22 -0.20
C LYS A 233 -49.60 22.86 -1.53
N GLU A 234 -48.91 22.13 -2.41
CA GLU A 234 -48.65 22.57 -3.79
C GLU A 234 -49.96 22.72 -4.58
N ALA A 235 -50.88 21.76 -4.45
CA ALA A 235 -52.20 21.83 -5.10
C ALA A 235 -53.07 22.99 -4.57
N GLU A 236 -53.05 23.23 -3.24
CA GLU A 236 -53.69 24.40 -2.63
C GLU A 236 -53.11 25.71 -3.16
N LEU A 237 -51.79 25.80 -3.28
CA LEU A 237 -51.08 26.96 -3.81
C LEU A 237 -51.45 27.23 -5.28
N ASP A 238 -51.46 26.21 -6.12
CA ASP A 238 -51.83 26.37 -7.52
C ASP A 238 -53.29 26.78 -7.68
N SER A 239 -54.19 26.23 -6.85
CA SER A 239 -55.58 26.69 -6.78
C SER A 239 -55.68 28.17 -6.38
N ALA A 240 -54.84 28.63 -5.44
CA ALA A 240 -54.78 30.04 -5.05
C ALA A 240 -54.22 30.93 -6.16
N LYS A 241 -53.18 30.48 -6.89
CA LYS A 241 -52.63 31.20 -8.05
C LYS A 241 -53.70 31.36 -9.14
N ILE A 242 -54.43 30.29 -9.46
CA ILE A 242 -55.52 30.35 -10.44
C ILE A 242 -56.57 31.36 -9.99
N ARG A 243 -57.01 31.32 -8.72
CA ARG A 243 -57.96 32.29 -8.18
C ARG A 243 -57.45 33.74 -8.33
N LEU A 244 -56.18 33.99 -7.97
CA LEU A 244 -55.57 35.31 -8.08
C LEU A 244 -55.48 35.80 -9.52
N LEU A 245 -54.99 34.96 -10.44
CA LEU A 245 -54.85 35.31 -11.86
C LEU A 245 -56.21 35.50 -12.53
N SER A 246 -57.22 34.74 -12.13
CA SER A 246 -58.60 34.92 -12.60
C SER A 246 -59.33 36.10 -11.96
N HIS A 247 -58.72 36.76 -10.96
CA HIS A 247 -59.36 37.87 -10.27
C HIS A 247 -59.58 39.02 -11.26
N PRO A 248 -60.80 39.58 -11.36
CA PRO A 248 -61.14 40.59 -12.36
C PRO A 248 -60.19 41.80 -12.35
N ASP A 249 -59.74 42.23 -11.17
CA ASP A 249 -58.85 43.40 -11.06
C ASP A 249 -57.45 43.10 -11.60
N VAL A 250 -56.92 41.88 -11.40
CA VAL A 250 -55.62 41.47 -11.94
C VAL A 250 -55.70 41.31 -13.46
N MET A 251 -56.81 40.76 -13.96
CA MET A 251 -57.07 40.67 -15.40
C MET A 251 -57.18 42.05 -16.05
N LYS A 252 -57.94 42.97 -15.43
CA LYS A 252 -58.03 44.37 -15.88
C LYS A 252 -56.68 45.09 -15.81
N GLU A 253 -55.90 44.87 -14.76
CA GLU A 253 -54.55 45.43 -14.64
C GLU A 253 -53.67 44.95 -15.80
N LYS A 254 -53.71 43.66 -16.14
CA LYS A 254 -53.00 43.10 -17.29
C LYS A 254 -53.45 43.74 -18.61
N GLU A 255 -54.77 43.82 -18.85
CA GLU A 255 -55.31 44.46 -20.05
C GLU A 255 -54.89 45.94 -20.17
N LEU A 256 -54.87 46.67 -19.05
CA LEU A 256 -54.43 48.06 -19.03
C LEU A 256 -52.93 48.18 -19.31
N LYS A 257 -52.10 47.26 -18.78
CA LYS A 257 -50.66 47.20 -19.11
C LYS A 257 -50.45 46.94 -20.60
N ASP A 258 -51.13 45.95 -21.19
CA ASP A 258 -51.02 45.64 -22.62
C ASP A 258 -51.44 46.85 -23.48
N LYS A 259 -52.48 47.59 -23.08
CA LYS A 259 -52.90 48.84 -23.75
C LYS A 259 -51.84 49.94 -23.64
N ILE A 260 -51.23 50.12 -22.46
CA ILE A 260 -50.15 51.09 -22.26
C ILE A 260 -48.97 50.73 -23.16
N GLU A 261 -48.58 49.46 -23.27
CA GLU A 261 -47.50 49.01 -24.14
C GLU A 261 -47.80 49.31 -25.62
N LEU A 262 -49.02 49.02 -26.09
CA LEU A 262 -49.44 49.32 -27.46
C LEU A 262 -49.42 50.82 -27.76
N ILE A 263 -49.98 51.64 -26.87
CA ILE A 263 -49.96 53.11 -27.01
C ILE A 263 -48.52 53.63 -26.99
N THR A 264 -47.65 53.04 -26.16
CA THR A 264 -46.23 53.41 -26.10
C THR A 264 -45.52 53.07 -27.41
N LEU A 265 -45.85 51.94 -28.05
CA LEU A 265 -45.31 51.58 -29.36
C LEU A 265 -45.79 52.52 -30.46
N GLU A 266 -47.10 52.84 -30.50
CA GLU A 266 -47.64 53.78 -31.50
C GLU A 266 -47.09 55.19 -31.29
N LYS A 267 -46.92 55.62 -30.04
CA LYS A 267 -46.25 56.89 -29.72
C LYS A 267 -44.84 56.93 -30.33
N LYS A 268 -44.04 55.88 -30.15
CA LYS A 268 -42.69 55.80 -30.76
C LYS A 268 -42.74 55.89 -32.28
N ARG A 269 -43.69 55.19 -32.92
CA ARG A 269 -43.89 55.23 -34.37
C ARG A 269 -44.25 56.63 -34.87
N LEU A 270 -45.12 57.34 -34.15
CA LEU A 270 -45.48 58.73 -34.47
C LEU A 270 -44.32 59.69 -34.23
N GLU A 271 -43.52 59.50 -33.17
CA GLU A 271 -42.31 60.26 -32.93
C GLU A 271 -41.30 60.09 -34.09
N GLU A 272 -41.06 58.86 -34.54
CA GLU A 272 -40.22 58.57 -35.72
C GLU A 272 -40.74 59.25 -36.99
N HIS A 273 -42.07 59.26 -37.20
CA HIS A 273 -42.68 59.93 -38.34
C HIS A 273 -42.51 61.46 -38.28
N ILE A 274 -42.70 62.06 -37.11
CA ILE A 274 -42.47 63.50 -36.89
C ILE A 274 -41.00 63.84 -37.14
N ASP A 275 -40.07 63.05 -36.64
CA ASP A 275 -38.65 63.24 -36.86
C ASP A 275 -38.28 63.13 -38.34
N GLN A 276 -38.89 62.19 -39.07
CA GLN A 276 -38.69 62.08 -40.50
C GLN A 276 -39.20 63.31 -41.26
N LEU A 277 -40.40 63.81 -40.93
CA LEU A 277 -40.93 65.04 -41.53
C LEU A 277 -40.04 66.24 -41.24
N ARG A 278 -39.51 66.36 -40.02
CA ARG A 278 -38.57 67.42 -39.65
C ARG A 278 -37.27 67.33 -40.46
N ARG A 279 -36.69 66.14 -40.58
CA ARG A 279 -35.49 65.90 -41.41
C ARG A 279 -35.76 66.28 -42.87
N ASN A 280 -36.88 65.84 -43.44
CA ASN A 280 -37.26 66.15 -44.82
C ASN A 280 -37.45 67.67 -45.03
N SER A 281 -38.11 68.37 -44.09
CA SER A 281 -38.28 69.82 -44.18
C SER A 281 -36.95 70.57 -44.08
N GLU A 282 -36.01 70.09 -43.26
CA GLU A 282 -34.69 70.69 -43.15
C GLU A 282 -33.84 70.41 -44.40
N THR A 283 -33.93 69.22 -44.99
CA THR A 283 -33.27 68.93 -46.27
C THR A 283 -33.82 69.80 -47.40
N GLU A 284 -35.14 69.95 -47.52
CA GLU A 284 -35.74 70.84 -48.51
C GLU A 284 -35.32 72.30 -48.32
N ARG A 285 -35.26 72.77 -47.06
CA ARG A 285 -34.77 74.12 -46.73
C ARG A 285 -33.30 74.30 -47.12
N MET A 286 -32.46 73.31 -46.86
CA MET A 286 -31.04 73.32 -47.21
C MET A 286 -30.84 73.28 -48.73
N GLU A 287 -31.59 72.43 -49.45
CA GLU A 287 -31.58 72.38 -50.92
C GLU A 287 -31.99 73.72 -51.52
N GLN A 288 -33.05 74.36 -51.01
CA GLN A 288 -33.44 75.72 -51.43
C GLN A 288 -32.35 76.75 -51.13
N GLN A 289 -31.68 76.65 -49.98
CA GLN A 289 -30.59 77.55 -49.64
C GLN A 289 -29.39 77.34 -50.58
N GLU A 290 -29.10 76.10 -50.97
CA GLU A 290 -28.05 75.77 -51.95
C GLU A 290 -28.37 76.29 -53.35
N THR A 291 -29.63 76.16 -53.81
CA THR A 291 -30.05 76.71 -55.11
C THR A 291 -29.93 78.23 -55.13
N TYR A 292 -30.44 78.94 -54.11
CA TYR A 292 -30.27 80.40 -54.01
C TYR A 292 -28.80 80.81 -53.95
N GLN A 293 -27.94 80.04 -53.27
CA GLN A 293 -26.50 80.31 -53.27
C GLN A 293 -25.87 80.08 -54.65
N ALA A 294 -26.27 79.04 -55.39
CA ALA A 294 -25.78 78.78 -56.75
C ALA A 294 -26.18 79.91 -57.70
N GLU A 295 -27.43 80.36 -57.64
CA GLU A 295 -27.92 81.52 -58.40
C GLU A 295 -27.13 82.79 -58.05
N LEU A 296 -26.89 83.06 -56.76
CA LEU A 296 -26.06 84.18 -56.33
C LEU A 296 -24.63 84.10 -56.87
N ARG A 297 -24.01 82.91 -56.89
CA ARG A 297 -22.67 82.70 -57.48
C ARG A 297 -22.69 82.98 -58.99
N GLN A 298 -23.71 82.50 -59.69
CA GLN A 298 -23.87 82.73 -61.13
C GLN A 298 -24.06 84.21 -61.45
N LEU A 299 -24.92 84.91 -60.70
CA LEU A 299 -25.12 86.35 -60.86
C LEU A 299 -23.83 87.13 -60.56
N ARG A 300 -23.06 86.75 -59.54
CA ARG A 300 -21.74 87.35 -59.26
C ARG A 300 -20.78 87.15 -60.43
N SER A 301 -20.68 85.93 -60.96
CA SER A 301 -19.85 85.63 -62.15
C SER A 301 -20.28 86.45 -63.37
N ASN A 302 -21.59 86.58 -63.62
CA ASN A 302 -22.11 87.42 -64.69
C ASN A 302 -21.74 88.90 -64.49
N VAL A 303 -21.83 89.42 -63.26
CA VAL A 303 -21.40 90.78 -62.93
C VAL A 303 -19.90 90.94 -63.17
N GLU A 304 -19.07 89.99 -62.75
CA GLU A 304 -17.61 90.02 -62.99
C GLU A 304 -17.28 89.99 -64.49
N ASN A 305 -17.98 89.17 -65.28
CA ASN A 305 -17.81 89.11 -66.72
C ASN A 305 -18.20 90.45 -67.38
N LEU A 306 -19.34 91.02 -67.00
CA LEU A 306 -19.77 92.33 -67.49
C LEU A 306 -18.79 93.45 -67.07
N GLN A 307 -18.23 93.37 -65.86
CA GLN A 307 -17.18 94.29 -65.41
C GLN A 307 -15.90 94.17 -66.25
N LYS A 308 -15.48 92.95 -66.62
CA LYS A 308 -14.36 92.73 -67.54
C LYS A 308 -14.64 93.27 -68.93
N GLU A 309 -15.81 92.98 -69.50
CA GLU A 309 -16.22 93.51 -70.80
C GLU A 309 -16.25 95.04 -70.81
N LEU A 310 -16.72 95.66 -69.72
CA LEU A 310 -16.67 97.12 -69.54
C LEU A 310 -15.22 97.63 -69.50
N ALA A 311 -14.33 97.00 -68.74
CA ALA A 311 -12.92 97.37 -68.68
C ALA A 311 -12.21 97.21 -70.03
N ASP A 312 -12.48 96.13 -70.78
CA ASP A 312 -11.93 95.92 -72.13
C ASP A 312 -12.44 96.99 -73.11
N ARG A 313 -13.71 97.38 -72.98
CA ARG A 313 -14.30 98.51 -73.73
C ARG A 313 -13.63 99.83 -73.35
N ASP A 314 -13.33 100.06 -72.07
CA ASP A 314 -12.63 101.25 -71.61
C ASP A 314 -11.21 101.32 -72.18
N VAL A 315 -10.44 100.22 -72.16
CA VAL A 315 -9.11 100.15 -72.78
C VAL A 315 -9.18 100.40 -74.29
N LEU A 316 -10.18 99.84 -74.97
CA LEU A 316 -10.39 100.08 -76.40
C LEU A 316 -10.71 101.55 -76.68
N LEU A 317 -11.55 102.18 -75.86
CA LEU A 317 -11.85 103.60 -75.95
C LEU A 317 -10.62 104.46 -75.70
N GLU A 318 -9.79 104.10 -74.72
CA GLU A 318 -8.51 104.78 -74.45
C GLU A 318 -7.55 104.66 -75.63
N SER A 319 -7.39 103.48 -76.21
CA SER A 319 -6.60 103.27 -77.43
C SER A 319 -7.13 104.08 -78.61
N GLN A 320 -8.45 104.13 -78.79
CA GLN A 320 -9.07 104.96 -79.82
C GLN A 320 -8.84 106.44 -79.56
N ASN A 321 -8.95 106.90 -78.32
CA ASN A 321 -8.69 108.28 -77.93
C ASN A 321 -7.21 108.65 -78.13
N GLU A 322 -6.27 107.76 -77.83
CA GLU A 322 -4.84 107.95 -78.09
C GLU A 322 -4.58 108.07 -79.59
N LYS A 323 -5.21 107.22 -80.41
CA LYS A 323 -5.15 107.28 -81.87
C LYS A 323 -5.76 108.57 -82.42
N ILE A 324 -6.86 109.06 -81.84
CA ILE A 324 -7.42 110.38 -82.16
C ILE A 324 -6.41 111.47 -81.80
N GLY A 325 -5.77 111.38 -80.63
CA GLY A 325 -4.73 112.33 -80.21
C GLY A 325 -3.49 112.33 -81.12
N ASP A 326 -3.10 111.17 -81.66
CA ASP A 326 -2.05 111.06 -82.68
C ASP A 326 -2.46 111.76 -83.99
N MET A 327 -3.69 111.53 -84.45
CA MET A 327 -4.25 112.22 -85.62
C MET A 327 -4.32 113.74 -85.40
N ASP A 328 -4.68 114.20 -84.20
CA ASP A 328 -4.68 115.62 -83.86
C ASP A 328 -3.28 116.23 -83.88
N ARG A 329 -2.25 115.48 -83.43
CA ARG A 329 -0.84 115.90 -83.54
C ARG A 329 -0.36 115.95 -84.99
N GLU A 330 -0.75 114.99 -85.82
CA GLU A 330 -0.49 115.04 -87.27
C GLU A 330 -1.20 116.21 -87.95
N LEU A 331 -2.44 116.50 -87.56
CA LEU A 331 -3.20 117.65 -88.05
C LEU A 331 -2.52 118.97 -87.64
N ALA A 332 -2.07 119.08 -86.39
CA ALA A 332 -1.32 120.24 -85.91
C ALA A 332 0.01 120.43 -86.64
N SER A 333 0.75 119.34 -86.91
CA SER A 333 1.99 119.39 -87.71
C SER A 333 1.74 119.84 -89.16
N SER A 334 0.59 119.45 -89.72
CA SER A 334 0.15 119.88 -91.06
C SER A 334 -0.31 121.34 -91.08
N GLN A 335 -0.97 121.81 -90.00
CA GLN A 335 -1.30 123.22 -89.81
C GLN A 335 -0.05 124.10 -89.65
N GLN A 336 0.99 123.63 -88.93
CA GLN A 336 2.27 124.36 -88.82
C GLN A 336 2.99 124.48 -90.17
N ARG A 337 2.93 123.44 -91.02
CA ARG A 337 3.42 123.49 -92.41
C ARG A 337 2.65 124.52 -93.24
N LEU A 338 1.34 124.63 -93.05
CA LEU A 338 0.49 125.64 -93.68
C LEU A 338 0.82 127.06 -93.20
N GLN A 339 1.11 127.24 -91.91
CA GLN A 339 1.43 128.54 -91.32
C GLN A 339 2.78 129.10 -91.79
N ALA A 340 3.74 128.24 -92.14
CA ALA A 340 5.03 128.65 -92.71
C ALA A 340 4.93 129.18 -94.16
N VAL A 341 3.92 128.76 -94.92
CA VAL A 341 3.70 129.21 -96.31
C VAL A 341 3.00 130.59 -96.37
N MET A 342 2.27 130.96 -95.32
CA MET A 342 1.43 132.17 -95.31
C MET A 342 2.15 133.48 -94.96
N ILE A 343 3.44 133.48 -94.61
CA ILE A 343 4.12 134.66 -94.05
C ILE A 343 4.89 135.51 -95.08
N ASP A 344 5.21 135.01 -96.29
CA ASP A 344 6.20 135.72 -97.14
C ASP A 344 5.78 136.18 -98.55
N LYS A 345 4.52 136.04 -99.00
CA LYS A 345 4.12 136.59 -100.32
C LYS A 345 2.72 137.22 -100.34
N GLY A 346 2.71 138.54 -100.39
CA GLY A 346 1.53 139.41 -100.41
C GLY A 346 0.81 139.52 -101.79
N PRO A 347 -0.35 140.18 -101.82
CA PRO A 347 -1.44 139.98 -102.78
C PRO A 347 -1.32 140.74 -104.11
N GLU A 348 -0.11 140.98 -104.62
CA GLU A 348 0.12 141.69 -105.90
C GLU A 348 0.68 140.79 -107.03
N GLU A 349 1.08 139.54 -106.74
CA GLU A 349 1.49 138.55 -107.78
C GLU A 349 0.36 137.60 -108.23
N LEU A 350 -0.73 137.49 -107.45
CA LEU A 350 -1.90 136.63 -107.75
C LEU A 350 -2.84 137.18 -108.86
N ARG A 351 -2.66 138.44 -109.30
CA ARG A 351 -3.33 138.94 -110.51
C ARG A 351 -2.63 138.48 -111.80
N ARG A 352 -1.39 137.97 -111.72
CA ARG A 352 -0.60 137.55 -112.87
C ARG A 352 -0.62 136.02 -113.09
N GLU A 353 -0.92 135.23 -112.05
CA GLU A 353 -1.00 133.76 -112.14
C GLU A 353 -2.40 133.22 -112.49
N VAL A 354 -3.47 134.01 -112.30
CA VAL A 354 -4.85 133.63 -112.69
C VAL A 354 -5.08 133.64 -114.21
N GLU A 355 -4.28 134.37 -114.99
CA GLU A 355 -4.35 134.34 -116.46
C GLU A 355 -3.57 133.15 -117.06
N SER A 356 -2.62 132.57 -116.31
CA SER A 356 -1.87 131.36 -116.71
C SER A 356 -2.61 130.06 -116.35
N ALA A 357 -3.35 130.06 -115.23
CA ALA A 357 -4.14 128.91 -114.78
C ALA A 357 -5.37 128.60 -115.66
N ARG A 358 -5.76 129.51 -116.58
CA ARG A 358 -6.81 129.25 -117.58
C ARG A 358 -6.35 128.36 -118.74
N GLY A 359 -5.04 128.16 -118.94
CA GLY A 359 -4.51 127.30 -120.01
C GLY A 359 -4.30 125.83 -119.61
N GLU A 360 -4.02 125.55 -118.34
CA GLU A 360 -3.68 124.18 -117.88
C GLU A 360 -4.91 123.31 -117.56
N VAL A 361 -6.04 123.92 -117.21
CA VAL A 361 -7.31 123.23 -116.90
C VAL A 361 -7.92 122.51 -118.13
N GLU A 362 -7.56 122.88 -119.35
CA GLU A 362 -8.03 122.20 -120.57
C GLU A 362 -7.31 120.87 -120.86
N THR A 363 -6.09 120.68 -120.32
CA THR A 363 -5.29 119.48 -120.59
C THR A 363 -5.56 118.32 -119.62
N LEU A 364 -5.93 118.62 -118.37
CA LEU A 364 -6.17 117.59 -117.34
C LEU A 364 -7.57 116.97 -117.40
N LEU A 365 -8.53 117.58 -118.10
CA LEU A 365 -9.87 117.02 -118.35
C LEU A 365 -9.88 115.81 -119.30
N LYS A 366 -8.76 115.50 -119.98
CA LYS A 366 -8.64 114.31 -120.84
C LYS A 366 -8.09 113.08 -120.11
N MET A 367 -7.32 113.24 -119.04
CA MET A 367 -6.63 112.12 -118.37
C MET A 367 -7.53 111.38 -117.37
N VAL A 368 -8.49 112.06 -116.76
CA VAL A 368 -9.42 111.45 -115.77
C VAL A 368 -10.41 110.46 -116.41
N ARG A 369 -10.72 110.57 -117.71
CA ARG A 369 -11.59 109.62 -118.42
C ARG A 369 -10.96 108.24 -118.67
N GLN A 370 -9.64 108.10 -118.52
CA GLN A 370 -8.93 106.85 -118.82
C GLN A 370 -8.81 105.94 -117.58
N LEU A 371 -8.73 106.51 -116.38
CA LEU A 371 -8.44 105.76 -115.14
C LEU A 371 -9.69 105.19 -114.45
N GLU A 372 -10.89 105.62 -114.82
CA GLU A 372 -12.14 105.05 -114.31
C GLU A 372 -12.52 103.70 -114.96
N LYS A 373 -11.81 103.27 -116.02
CA LYS A 373 -12.14 102.05 -116.78
C LYS A 373 -11.41 100.78 -116.30
N GLU A 374 -10.38 100.91 -115.45
CA GLU A 374 -9.53 99.77 -115.04
C GLU A 374 -9.83 99.22 -113.64
N ASN A 375 -10.56 99.97 -112.80
CA ASN A 375 -10.85 99.54 -111.42
C ASN A 375 -12.07 98.59 -111.30
N ALA A 376 -12.66 98.20 -112.43
CA ALA A 376 -13.81 97.29 -112.51
C ALA A 376 -13.44 95.81 -112.73
N GLN A 377 -12.14 95.45 -112.86
CA GLN A 377 -11.70 94.10 -113.23
C GLN A 377 -10.97 93.30 -112.13
N LEU A 378 -10.84 93.81 -110.90
CA LEU A 378 -10.15 93.12 -109.80
C LEU A 378 -11.07 92.68 -108.63
N SER A 379 -12.39 92.64 -108.85
CA SER A 379 -13.40 92.26 -107.84
C SER A 379 -13.95 90.82 -108.00
N SER A 380 -13.27 89.93 -108.76
CA SER A 380 -13.77 88.58 -109.07
C SER A 380 -12.87 87.42 -108.63
N GLN A 381 -11.90 87.61 -107.73
CA GLN A 381 -11.00 86.55 -107.28
C GLN A 381 -10.72 86.61 -105.76
N CYS A 382 -11.74 86.39 -104.93
CA CYS A 382 -11.53 85.92 -103.55
C CYS A 382 -12.76 85.20 -102.99
N LYS A 383 -13.34 84.30 -103.79
CA LYS A 383 -14.27 83.25 -103.34
C LYS A 383 -13.65 81.90 -103.68
N GLN A 384 -13.56 81.05 -102.66
CA GLN A 384 -13.17 79.62 -102.64
C GLN A 384 -11.72 79.33 -102.26
N LEU A 385 -11.51 79.01 -100.98
CA LEU A 385 -10.69 77.91 -100.41
C LEU A 385 -10.99 77.89 -98.90
N LYS A 386 -11.94 77.06 -98.44
CA LYS A 386 -11.76 75.72 -97.84
C LYS A 386 -11.26 75.71 -96.37
N SER A 387 -12.22 75.43 -95.48
CA SER A 387 -12.23 74.41 -94.42
C SER A 387 -11.08 74.25 -93.40
N ALA A 388 -11.53 74.27 -92.13
CA ALA A 388 -11.11 73.46 -90.97
C ALA A 388 -9.96 73.94 -90.07
N VAL A 389 -10.15 73.65 -88.77
CA VAL A 389 -9.18 73.45 -87.67
C VAL A 389 -9.08 74.55 -86.61
N ASP A 390 -9.73 74.21 -85.49
CA ASP A 390 -9.28 74.10 -84.10
C ASP A 390 -8.96 75.30 -83.18
N ARG A 391 -9.43 75.02 -81.96
CA ARG A 391 -9.32 75.70 -80.68
C ARG A 391 -7.94 75.55 -80.05
N ASP A 392 -7.76 76.42 -79.06
CA ASP A 392 -6.89 76.38 -77.88
C ASP A 392 -5.46 76.89 -78.09
N ASP A 393 -5.25 78.06 -77.50
CA ASP A 393 -3.98 78.76 -77.37
C ASP A 393 -3.44 78.58 -75.94
N ALA A 394 -2.15 78.23 -75.91
CA ALA A 394 -1.07 78.47 -74.96
C ALA A 394 -1.39 78.94 -73.50
N ASP A 395 -0.85 78.33 -72.44
CA ASP A 395 0.56 78.21 -71.98
C ASP A 395 0.87 79.17 -70.80
N VAL A 396 1.53 78.61 -69.78
CA VAL A 396 2.54 79.20 -68.87
C VAL A 396 2.20 80.34 -67.88
N THR A 397 2.27 79.95 -66.59
CA THR A 397 3.10 80.52 -65.49
C THR A 397 2.74 81.88 -64.87
N SER A 398 2.44 81.87 -63.55
CA SER A 398 3.19 82.69 -62.58
C SER A 398 2.99 82.24 -61.13
N SER A 399 4.11 82.27 -60.42
CA SER A 399 4.34 81.90 -59.03
C SER A 399 4.04 83.07 -58.09
N GLY A 400 3.66 82.75 -56.85
CA GLY A 400 4.16 83.51 -55.70
C GLY A 400 3.12 84.12 -54.75
N THR A 401 2.49 83.30 -53.90
CA THR A 401 2.15 83.69 -52.50
C THR A 401 1.97 82.47 -51.60
N LEU A 402 2.99 81.60 -51.53
CA LEU A 402 2.95 80.29 -50.87
C LEU A 402 3.84 80.22 -49.60
N THR A 403 3.78 81.20 -48.70
CA THR A 403 4.75 81.22 -47.56
C THR A 403 4.18 81.60 -46.20
N LYS A 404 2.85 81.81 -46.06
CA LYS A 404 2.22 82.09 -44.75
C LYS A 404 1.08 81.15 -44.35
N LEU A 405 0.57 80.36 -45.30
CA LEU A 405 -0.42 79.29 -45.04
C LEU A 405 0.22 77.92 -44.80
N LEU A 406 1.50 77.73 -45.15
CA LEU A 406 2.19 76.45 -44.98
C LEU A 406 2.58 76.19 -43.53
N SER A 407 3.00 77.19 -42.74
CA SER A 407 3.43 76.96 -41.34
C SER A 407 2.28 76.70 -40.37
N PHE A 408 1.08 77.20 -40.65
CA PHE A 408 -0.12 76.93 -39.84
C PHE A 408 -0.76 75.59 -40.22
N ASN A 409 -0.70 75.23 -41.50
CA ASN A 409 -1.12 73.92 -41.96
C ASN A 409 -0.11 72.84 -41.54
N GLU A 410 1.19 73.09 -41.48
CA GLU A 410 2.18 72.13 -40.95
C GLU A 410 1.94 71.79 -39.47
N HIS A 411 1.74 72.78 -38.59
CA HIS A 411 1.43 72.49 -37.19
C HIS A 411 0.07 71.80 -37.00
N ARG A 412 -0.93 72.15 -37.81
CA ARG A 412 -2.23 71.49 -37.76
C ARG A 412 -2.21 70.09 -38.39
N ILE A 413 -1.29 69.83 -39.33
CA ILE A 413 -1.03 68.51 -39.89
C ILE A 413 -0.25 67.67 -38.87
N GLU A 414 0.75 68.21 -38.16
CA GLU A 414 1.45 67.50 -37.08
C GLU A 414 0.52 67.09 -35.94
N GLU A 415 -0.34 68.00 -35.44
CA GLU A 415 -1.32 67.67 -34.38
C GLU A 415 -2.35 66.63 -34.84
N LEU A 416 -2.81 66.73 -36.09
CA LEU A 416 -3.72 65.73 -36.67
C LEU A 416 -3.02 64.40 -36.95
N GLU A 417 -1.74 64.41 -37.30
CA GLU A 417 -0.93 63.20 -37.48
C GLU A 417 -0.59 62.53 -36.15
N GLU A 418 -0.37 63.31 -35.07
CA GLU A 418 -0.13 62.78 -33.73
C GLU A 418 -1.41 62.18 -33.14
N ALA A 419 -2.56 62.84 -33.30
CA ALA A 419 -3.88 62.27 -32.98
C ALA A 419 -4.23 61.04 -33.85
N LEU A 420 -3.78 61.00 -35.12
CA LEU A 420 -3.94 59.83 -35.98
C LEU A 420 -3.03 58.68 -35.53
N ARG A 421 -1.80 58.95 -35.11
CA ARG A 421 -0.88 57.93 -34.56
C ARG A 421 -1.40 57.37 -33.23
N GLU A 422 -1.92 58.21 -32.35
CA GLU A 422 -2.54 57.77 -31.09
C GLU A 422 -3.82 56.98 -31.33
N SER A 423 -4.70 57.42 -32.23
CA SER A 423 -5.93 56.67 -32.56
C SER A 423 -5.64 55.34 -33.27
N VAL A 424 -4.63 55.28 -34.15
CA VAL A 424 -4.15 54.03 -34.76
C VAL A 424 -3.51 53.12 -33.72
N SER A 425 -2.73 53.64 -32.75
CA SER A 425 -2.17 52.85 -31.65
C SER A 425 -3.25 52.27 -30.74
N ILE A 426 -4.24 53.10 -30.35
CA ILE A 426 -5.38 52.66 -29.53
C ILE A 426 -6.24 51.62 -30.29
N THR A 427 -6.35 51.74 -31.61
CA THR A 427 -7.08 50.79 -32.45
C THR A 427 -6.31 49.49 -32.60
N ALA A 428 -4.99 49.53 -32.80
CA ALA A 428 -4.13 48.36 -32.83
C ALA A 428 -4.12 47.62 -31.47
N GLU A 429 -4.05 48.35 -30.35
CA GLU A 429 -4.15 47.78 -29.00
C GLU A 429 -5.53 47.15 -28.75
N ARG A 430 -6.61 47.83 -29.16
CA ARG A 430 -7.97 47.27 -29.09
C ARG A 430 -8.14 46.03 -29.95
N GLU A 431 -7.57 46.00 -31.15
CA GLU A 431 -7.59 44.83 -32.04
C GLU A 431 -6.79 43.66 -31.48
N VAL A 432 -5.63 43.91 -30.87
CA VAL A 432 -4.84 42.90 -30.18
C VAL A 432 -5.63 42.34 -28.99
N HIS A 433 -6.24 43.19 -28.16
CA HIS A 433 -7.09 42.76 -27.04
C HIS A 433 -8.34 42.00 -27.49
N LEU A 434 -8.98 42.41 -28.58
CA LEU A 434 -10.09 41.67 -29.21
C LEU A 434 -9.64 40.32 -29.75
N SER A 435 -8.44 40.23 -30.35
CA SER A 435 -7.88 38.97 -30.82
C SER A 435 -7.55 38.04 -29.65
N GLN A 436 -7.00 38.57 -28.55
CA GLN A 436 -6.71 37.83 -27.33
C GLN A 436 -8.00 37.34 -26.66
N GLN A 437 -9.02 38.19 -26.55
CA GLN A 437 -10.33 37.78 -26.05
C GLN A 437 -10.99 36.70 -26.93
N LYS A 438 -10.91 36.83 -28.27
CA LYS A 438 -11.40 35.80 -29.20
C LYS A 438 -10.65 34.48 -29.04
N HIS A 439 -9.34 34.53 -28.84
CA HIS A 439 -8.52 33.35 -28.60
C HIS A 439 -8.89 32.67 -27.27
N LEU A 440 -9.08 33.45 -26.20
CA LEU A 440 -9.51 32.94 -24.90
C LEU A 440 -10.92 32.34 -24.97
N LEU A 441 -11.85 33.00 -25.66
CA LEU A 441 -13.20 32.47 -25.90
C LEU A 441 -13.17 31.19 -26.73
N HIS A 442 -12.28 31.08 -27.71
CA HIS A 442 -12.10 29.86 -28.48
C HIS A 442 -11.56 28.72 -27.59
N GLN A 443 -10.56 29.00 -26.75
CA GLN A 443 -9.99 28.05 -25.82
C GLN A 443 -11.01 27.56 -24.78
N VAL A 444 -11.80 28.47 -24.19
CA VAL A 444 -12.87 28.13 -23.24
C VAL A 444 -13.98 27.34 -23.93
N ASN A 445 -14.37 27.70 -25.16
CA ASN A 445 -15.36 26.93 -25.91
C ASN A 445 -14.86 25.54 -26.27
N GLN A 446 -13.57 25.38 -26.56
CA GLN A 446 -12.97 24.09 -26.85
C GLN A 446 -12.93 23.21 -25.58
N GLN A 447 -12.52 23.78 -24.44
CA GLN A 447 -12.61 23.09 -23.14
C GLN A 447 -14.05 22.70 -22.78
N LEU A 448 -15.02 23.56 -23.06
CA LEU A 448 -16.44 23.27 -22.85
C LEU A 448 -16.92 22.14 -23.78
N HIS A 449 -16.45 22.10 -25.02
CA HIS A 449 -16.74 21.03 -25.97
C HIS A 449 -16.15 19.69 -25.52
N ASP A 450 -14.90 19.69 -25.08
CA ASP A 450 -14.22 18.48 -24.58
C ASP A 450 -14.88 17.97 -23.30
N ALA A 451 -15.20 18.85 -22.35
CA ALA A 451 -15.93 18.49 -21.13
C ALA A 451 -17.36 17.98 -21.39
N ARG A 452 -18.04 18.51 -22.42
CA ARG A 452 -19.35 18.02 -22.87
C ARG A 452 -19.24 16.65 -23.53
N ARG A 453 -18.18 16.42 -24.33
CA ARG A 453 -17.90 15.13 -24.95
C ARG A 453 -17.58 14.07 -23.91
N GLU A 454 -16.73 14.38 -22.94
CA GLU A 454 -16.40 13.49 -21.82
C GLU A 454 -17.64 13.19 -20.97
N ASN A 455 -18.48 14.18 -20.68
CA ASN A 455 -19.75 13.94 -19.99
C ASN A 455 -20.70 13.06 -20.82
N ALA A 456 -20.77 13.23 -22.14
CA ALA A 456 -21.58 12.40 -23.01
C ALA A 456 -21.04 10.95 -23.05
N GLU A 457 -19.71 10.78 -23.09
CA GLU A 457 -19.05 9.47 -23.05
C GLU A 457 -19.24 8.79 -21.68
N LEU A 458 -19.14 9.52 -20.56
CA LEU A 458 -19.44 9.00 -19.23
C LEU A 458 -20.91 8.64 -19.07
N ARG A 459 -21.84 9.50 -19.52
CA ARG A 459 -23.27 9.19 -19.54
C ARG A 459 -23.58 7.98 -20.41
N LYS A 460 -22.91 7.84 -21.55
CA LYS A 460 -23.01 6.67 -22.42
C LYS A 460 -22.44 5.43 -21.74
N ARG A 461 -21.30 5.49 -21.06
CA ARG A 461 -20.74 4.37 -20.26
C ARG A 461 -21.61 3.98 -19.06
N VAL A 462 -22.33 4.94 -18.47
CA VAL A 462 -23.28 4.67 -17.39
C VAL A 462 -24.61 4.12 -17.93
N ALA A 463 -25.06 4.57 -19.10
CA ALA A 463 -26.30 4.12 -19.73
C ALA A 463 -26.14 2.78 -20.49
N GLU A 464 -25.00 2.55 -21.12
CA GLU A 464 -24.63 1.32 -21.85
C GLU A 464 -23.87 0.32 -20.97
N GLY A 465 -23.38 0.76 -19.79
CA GLY A 465 -22.82 -0.10 -18.74
C GLY A 465 -23.92 -0.95 -18.11
N GLY A 466 -24.45 -1.90 -18.88
CA GLY A 466 -25.37 -2.91 -18.39
C GLY A 466 -24.69 -3.85 -17.39
N SER A 467 -25.50 -4.72 -16.78
CA SER A 467 -25.06 -5.76 -15.83
C SER A 467 -23.76 -6.48 -16.26
N SER A 468 -23.58 -6.68 -17.57
CA SER A 468 -22.39 -7.29 -18.17
C SER A 468 -21.07 -6.57 -17.86
N ASP A 469 -21.01 -5.24 -17.99
CA ASP A 469 -19.75 -4.51 -17.77
C ASP A 469 -19.43 -4.39 -16.28
N ARG A 470 -20.48 -4.28 -15.45
CA ARG A 470 -20.36 -4.33 -13.99
C ARG A 470 -19.93 -5.72 -13.51
N GLU A 471 -20.46 -6.77 -14.12
CA GLU A 471 -20.04 -8.16 -13.87
C GLU A 471 -18.62 -8.43 -14.35
N GLN A 472 -18.19 -7.86 -15.48
CA GLN A 472 -16.80 -7.96 -15.94
C GLN A 472 -15.83 -7.24 -14.99
N LEU A 473 -16.20 -6.06 -14.49
CA LEU A 473 -15.42 -5.35 -13.48
C LEU A 473 -15.34 -6.13 -12.17
N ILE A 474 -16.45 -6.71 -11.71
CA ILE A 474 -16.49 -7.56 -10.51
C ILE A 474 -15.62 -8.80 -10.72
N ARG A 475 -15.70 -9.47 -11.88
CA ARG A 475 -14.81 -10.61 -12.20
C ARG A 475 -13.34 -10.22 -12.25
N ALA A 476 -13.02 -9.02 -12.76
CA ALA A 476 -11.65 -8.51 -12.77
C ALA A 476 -11.14 -8.27 -11.34
N PHE A 477 -11.94 -7.61 -10.49
CA PHE A 477 -11.59 -7.42 -9.08
C PHE A 477 -11.51 -8.73 -8.29
N GLU A 478 -12.37 -9.70 -8.59
CA GLU A 478 -12.31 -11.04 -8.01
C GLU A 478 -11.05 -11.78 -8.46
N ALA A 479 -10.62 -11.63 -9.71
CA ALA A 479 -9.38 -12.21 -10.21
C ALA A 479 -8.15 -11.57 -9.56
N GLU A 480 -8.10 -10.25 -9.45
CA GLU A 480 -7.02 -9.53 -8.75
C GLU A 480 -6.98 -9.93 -7.26
N ARG A 481 -8.13 -10.02 -6.59
CA ARG A 481 -8.20 -10.47 -5.21
C ARG A 481 -7.69 -11.89 -5.03
N ARG A 482 -7.98 -12.81 -5.95
CA ARG A 482 -7.44 -14.19 -5.94
C ARG A 482 -5.92 -14.17 -6.10
N GLN A 483 -5.42 -13.40 -7.06
CA GLN A 483 -3.98 -13.27 -7.29
C GLN A 483 -3.25 -12.71 -6.06
N HIS A 484 -3.83 -11.71 -5.38
CA HIS A 484 -3.26 -11.19 -4.14
C HIS A 484 -3.26 -12.23 -3.01
N ILE A 485 -4.33 -13.03 -2.87
CA ILE A 485 -4.39 -14.10 -1.88
C ILE A 485 -3.33 -15.17 -2.18
N GLU A 486 -3.15 -15.56 -3.43
CA GLU A 486 -2.12 -16.52 -3.85
C GLU A 486 -0.71 -16.00 -3.55
N GLN A 487 -0.42 -14.74 -3.88
CA GLN A 487 0.86 -14.10 -3.54
C GLN A 487 1.09 -14.07 -2.02
N LEU A 488 0.06 -13.77 -1.23
CA LEU A 488 0.14 -13.74 0.23
C LEU A 488 0.39 -15.14 0.81
N LEU A 489 -0.24 -16.17 0.26
CA LEU A 489 -0.01 -17.56 0.64
C LEU A 489 1.42 -18.00 0.27
N GLN A 490 1.90 -17.62 -0.90
CA GLN A 490 3.25 -17.93 -1.35
C GLN A 490 4.30 -17.26 -0.45
N LEU A 491 4.14 -15.96 -0.15
CA LEU A 491 5.02 -15.26 0.79
C LEU A 491 4.96 -15.85 2.20
N LYS A 492 3.78 -16.29 2.67
CA LYS A 492 3.66 -17.01 3.95
C LYS A 492 4.39 -18.34 3.93
N GLN A 493 4.30 -19.09 2.82
CA GLN A 493 5.00 -20.37 2.67
C GLN A 493 6.52 -20.17 2.64
N GLU A 494 6.99 -19.17 1.90
CA GLU A 494 8.41 -18.81 1.85
C GLU A 494 8.93 -18.36 3.22
N ALA A 495 8.18 -17.54 3.96
CA ALA A 495 8.54 -17.13 5.31
C ALA A 495 8.57 -18.31 6.30
N LEU A 496 7.63 -19.25 6.20
CA LEU A 496 7.63 -20.47 7.02
C LEU A 496 8.81 -21.38 6.68
N LEU A 497 9.13 -21.56 5.40
CA LEU A 497 10.30 -22.33 4.97
C LEU A 497 11.61 -21.68 5.45
N ALA A 498 11.71 -20.36 5.38
CA ALA A 498 12.85 -19.62 5.92
C ALA A 498 12.98 -19.81 7.45
N ALA A 499 11.88 -19.75 8.20
CA ALA A 499 11.89 -19.98 9.64
C ALA A 499 12.23 -21.43 10.02
N ILE A 500 11.79 -22.41 9.23
CA ILE A 500 12.18 -23.81 9.40
C ILE A 500 13.68 -23.96 9.13
N ALA A 501 14.17 -23.41 8.01
CA ALA A 501 15.59 -23.45 7.68
C ALA A 501 16.44 -22.77 8.77
N GLU A 502 16.01 -21.64 9.31
CA GLU A 502 16.67 -20.98 10.44
C GLU A 502 16.72 -21.88 11.68
N LYS A 503 15.59 -22.52 12.04
CA LYS A 503 15.57 -23.51 13.14
C LYS A 503 16.45 -24.72 12.87
N ASP A 504 16.51 -25.21 11.65
CA ASP A 504 17.38 -26.32 11.26
C ASP A 504 18.86 -25.92 11.34
N THR A 505 19.21 -24.68 10.99
CA THR A 505 20.57 -24.17 11.21
C THR A 505 20.90 -24.05 12.70
N HIS A 506 19.95 -23.61 13.53
CA HIS A 506 20.13 -23.58 14.97
C HIS A 506 20.27 -24.97 15.58
N LEU A 507 19.48 -25.95 15.11
CA LEU A 507 19.62 -27.36 15.51
C LEU A 507 20.97 -27.91 15.09
N ALA A 508 21.43 -27.67 13.87
CA ALA A 508 22.75 -28.08 13.41
C ALA A 508 23.88 -27.43 14.21
N LEU A 509 23.72 -26.16 14.61
CA LEU A 509 24.66 -25.49 15.51
C LEU A 509 24.64 -26.09 16.91
N LEU A 510 23.47 -26.43 17.45
CA LEU A 510 23.31 -27.11 18.74
C LEU A 510 23.87 -28.53 18.74
N GLU A 511 23.76 -29.24 17.62
CA GLU A 511 24.36 -30.56 17.43
C GLU A 511 25.88 -30.48 17.31
N LYS A 512 26.42 -29.46 16.64
CA LYS A 512 27.88 -29.19 16.57
C LYS A 512 28.46 -28.66 17.89
N SER A 513 27.67 -27.93 18.67
CA SER A 513 28.08 -27.38 19.97
C SER A 513 27.79 -28.33 21.15
N ARG A 514 27.17 -29.49 20.88
CA ARG A 514 27.08 -30.59 21.82
C ARG A 514 28.48 -31.19 22.00
N ALA A 515 29.18 -30.78 23.04
CA ALA A 515 30.37 -31.46 23.51
C ALA A 515 30.08 -32.97 23.66
N PRO A 516 31.07 -33.86 23.44
CA PRO A 516 30.87 -35.29 23.57
C PRO A 516 30.26 -35.59 24.95
N ARG A 517 29.16 -36.34 24.99
CA ARG A 517 28.45 -36.72 26.22
C ARG A 517 29.37 -37.34 27.30
N GLU A 518 30.56 -37.80 26.92
CA GLU A 518 31.58 -38.34 27.82
C GLU A 518 32.18 -37.30 28.80
N GLU A 519 32.18 -36.01 28.48
CA GLU A 519 32.70 -34.97 29.41
C GLU A 519 31.69 -34.58 30.50
N ILE A 520 30.39 -34.79 30.28
CA ILE A 520 29.34 -34.42 31.24
C ILE A 520 29.17 -35.51 32.30
N ASP A 521 29.36 -36.78 31.95
CA ASP A 521 29.28 -37.88 32.91
C ASP A 521 30.54 -37.96 33.79
N THR A 522 31.72 -37.63 33.27
CA THR A 522 32.96 -37.54 34.05
C THR A 522 32.99 -36.37 35.05
N HIS A 523 32.22 -35.31 34.82
CA HIS A 523 32.02 -34.23 35.79
C HIS A 523 30.99 -34.54 36.87
N LYS A 524 30.02 -35.43 36.60
CA LYS A 524 29.04 -35.88 37.62
C LYS A 524 29.61 -36.92 38.58
N GLU A 525 30.54 -37.76 38.13
CA GLU A 525 31.22 -38.71 39.02
C GLU A 525 32.28 -38.06 39.93
N ARG A 526 32.89 -36.94 39.52
CA ARG A 526 33.90 -36.22 40.33
C ARG A 526 33.30 -35.32 41.42
N ASN A 527 32.08 -34.83 41.25
CA ASN A 527 31.41 -33.97 42.22
C ASN A 527 30.21 -34.70 42.82
N GLY A 528 30.45 -35.68 43.69
CA GLY A 528 29.44 -36.53 44.31
C GLY A 528 28.21 -35.78 44.85
N ILE A 529 27.20 -35.64 43.98
CA ILE A 529 25.90 -35.06 44.32
C ILE A 529 24.87 -36.14 44.02
N VAL A 530 24.67 -37.00 45.03
CA VAL A 530 23.44 -37.76 45.17
C VAL A 530 22.41 -36.79 45.73
N LEU A 531 21.46 -36.36 44.91
CA LEU A 531 20.27 -35.67 45.40
C LEU A 531 19.05 -36.57 45.21
N SER A 532 18.56 -37.04 46.35
CA SER A 532 17.21 -37.58 46.56
C SER A 532 16.14 -36.55 46.17
N PRO A 533 14.96 -36.97 45.70
CA PRO A 533 13.91 -36.05 45.30
C PRO A 533 13.13 -35.58 46.53
N THR A 534 13.31 -34.32 46.93
CA THR A 534 12.37 -33.62 47.81
C THR A 534 11.75 -32.47 47.05
N ASN A 535 10.41 -32.48 47.05
CA ASN A 535 9.53 -31.42 46.58
C ASN A 535 9.83 -30.09 47.27
N ASP A 536 9.30 -29.03 46.65
CA ASP A 536 9.22 -27.64 47.07
C ASP A 536 10.39 -26.74 46.68
N SER A 537 10.22 -26.02 45.58
CA SER A 537 10.66 -24.62 45.46
C SER A 537 9.80 -23.88 44.44
N THR A 538 8.78 -23.21 44.95
CA THR A 538 8.29 -21.94 44.40
C THR A 538 9.44 -20.93 44.30
N LEU A 539 9.32 -20.00 43.36
CA LEU A 539 10.14 -18.77 43.17
C LEU A 539 11.53 -18.95 42.55
N ALA A 540 11.59 -18.86 41.21
CA ALA A 540 12.39 -17.86 40.48
C ALA A 540 12.42 -18.18 38.98
N ALA A 541 11.34 -17.88 38.26
CA ALA A 541 11.39 -17.72 36.81
C ALA A 541 11.15 -16.24 36.50
N HIS A 542 12.25 -15.49 36.41
CA HIS A 542 12.22 -14.17 35.80
C HIS A 542 11.75 -14.29 34.35
N ASN A 543 10.75 -13.46 34.03
CA ASN A 543 10.30 -13.15 32.67
C ASN A 543 11.48 -12.80 31.78
N TRP A 544 11.80 -13.68 30.83
CA TRP A 544 12.50 -13.31 29.60
C TRP A 544 11.49 -13.39 28.46
N VAL A 545 10.72 -12.32 28.32
CA VAL A 545 9.90 -12.07 27.13
C VAL A 545 10.85 -11.67 26.01
N TRP A 546 11.03 -12.55 25.04
CA TRP A 546 11.67 -12.18 23.77
C TRP A 546 10.69 -11.32 22.97
N VAL A 547 10.83 -10.00 23.08
CA VAL A 547 10.21 -9.03 22.16
C VAL A 547 11.10 -8.92 20.94
N VAL A 548 10.69 -9.52 19.83
CA VAL A 548 11.23 -9.18 18.50
C VAL A 548 10.54 -7.89 18.06
N VAL A 549 11.29 -6.78 18.03
CA VAL A 549 10.86 -5.50 17.49
C VAL A 549 11.39 -5.36 16.06
N PRO A 550 10.54 -5.26 15.03
CA PRO A 550 10.92 -4.63 13.78
C PRO A 550 10.66 -3.13 13.86
N HIS A 551 11.73 -2.35 13.74
CA HIS A 551 11.72 -0.91 13.57
C HIS A 551 11.24 -0.57 12.15
N ALA A 552 10.05 0.05 11.98
CA ALA A 552 9.75 0.87 10.80
C ALA A 552 8.47 1.72 10.99
N TYR A 553 8.68 3.03 10.96
CA TYR A 553 7.76 4.10 10.55
C TYR A 553 6.46 4.38 11.32
N VAL A 554 6.56 5.47 12.09
CA VAL A 554 5.47 6.39 12.43
C VAL A 554 4.97 7.06 11.14
N VAL A 555 3.73 6.78 10.74
CA VAL A 555 2.84 7.76 10.11
C VAL A 555 1.49 7.68 10.83
N ARG A 556 1.32 8.60 11.77
CA ARG A 556 0.04 8.87 12.44
C ARG A 556 -0.66 9.92 11.58
N ASN A 557 -1.77 9.58 10.93
CA ASN A 557 -2.88 10.53 10.75
C ASN A 557 -4.17 9.87 10.23
N ILE A 558 -5.21 10.08 11.04
CA ILE A 558 -6.58 10.49 10.65
C ILE A 558 -7.59 9.40 10.20
N ARG A 559 -8.72 9.45 10.93
CA ARG A 559 -10.08 8.96 10.66
C ARG A 559 -10.43 7.50 10.98
N LYS A 560 -10.93 7.35 12.21
CA LYS A 560 -12.26 6.76 12.44
C LYS A 560 -13.25 7.26 11.38
N LEU A 561 -13.91 6.34 10.67
CA LEU A 561 -15.34 6.39 10.28
C LEU A 561 -15.68 5.18 9.39
N GLY A 562 -16.58 4.33 9.90
CA GLY A 562 -17.56 3.62 9.08
C GLY A 562 -17.19 2.24 8.55
N ASP A 563 -17.21 1.21 9.39
CA ASP A 563 -17.55 -0.14 8.93
C ASP A 563 -19.07 -0.33 9.06
N VAL A 564 -19.74 -0.17 7.92
CA VAL A 564 -21.08 -0.68 7.67
C VAL A 564 -20.94 -2.13 7.22
N ARG A 565 -21.68 -3.02 7.88
CA ARG A 565 -21.95 -4.42 7.52
C ARG A 565 -22.06 -4.66 6.02
N MET A 566 -21.44 -5.75 5.57
CA MET A 566 -21.96 -6.59 4.49
C MET A 566 -21.95 -8.04 5.01
N GLU A 567 -23.05 -8.43 5.64
CA GLU A 567 -23.47 -9.82 5.71
C GLU A 567 -23.76 -10.26 4.27
N MET A 568 -23.07 -11.31 3.82
CA MET A 568 -23.43 -12.01 2.59
C MET A 568 -23.72 -13.44 2.96
N THR A 569 -25.02 -13.68 3.14
CA THR A 569 -25.68 -14.97 3.20
C THR A 569 -25.33 -15.77 1.94
N ALA A 570 -24.86 -17.00 2.12
CA ALA A 570 -24.91 -18.04 1.09
C ALA A 570 -25.00 -19.42 1.74
N ILE A 571 -26.21 -20.00 1.61
CA ILE A 571 -26.63 -21.40 1.87
C ILE A 571 -26.87 -21.76 3.33
#